data_AF-A0AAD0SGJ0-F1
#
_entry.id   AF-A0AAD0SGJ0-F1
#
_cell.length_a   1.000
_cell.length_b   1.000
_cell.length_c   1.000
_cell.angle_alpha   90.00
_cell.angle_beta   90.00
_cell.angle_gamma   90.00
#
_symmetry.space_group_name_H-M   'P 1'
#
loop_
_entity.id
_entity.type
_entity.pdbx_description
1 polymer ?
#
loop_
_entity_poly.entity_id
_entity_poly.type
_entity_poly.pdbx_seq_one_letter_code
_entity_poly.pdbx_strand_id
1 'polypeptide(L)'
;MSSPAPLSADALIDRICIDIRQTGDAPDVAARHEHFYLVMQALRSEILALSNREPDDACVVRCIRVFHEEVAAFKQAHAIARLPYSPAVDQRYPFRDATGNPVYLATLAPTGRPAQGARSYAADPVWPYLDADAAPEVRGAHYHGRLHCRTMTPADLCDPREGALVGERGVFATRGIARGECLGVYGGRLMTPATYYTCLDDAFVLSTTADGIESSVDGENILAMANTVFAYEGERAVSQADDGYNMEAAVFQATTRCGRRLAIRAFFAIETVQAGDELRWNYRYAPALIRQRFGGLSA
;
A
#
# COMPACT_ATOMS: atom_id res chain seq x y z
N MET A 1 19.84 -8.23 38.24
CA MET A 1 19.75 -6.94 37.53
C MET A 1 18.43 -6.32 37.93
N SER A 2 18.43 -5.23 38.71
CA SER A 2 17.19 -4.54 39.11
C SER A 2 16.51 -3.95 37.88
N SER A 3 15.22 -4.19 37.72
CA SER A 3 14.41 -3.43 36.75
C SER A 3 14.47 -1.95 37.14
N PRO A 4 14.67 -1.03 36.18
CA PRO A 4 14.68 0.40 36.48
C PRO A 4 13.36 0.82 37.13
N ALA A 5 13.44 1.75 38.09
CA ALA A 5 12.26 2.29 38.74
C ALA A 5 11.34 2.96 37.70
N PRO A 6 10.02 2.79 37.81
CA PRO A 6 9.10 3.27 36.79
C PRO A 6 9.01 4.81 36.79
N LEU A 7 9.06 5.43 35.61
CA LEU A 7 9.14 6.90 35.42
C LEU A 7 7.88 7.62 35.93
N SER A 8 8.00 8.87 36.37
CA SER A 8 6.80 9.72 36.56
C SER A 8 6.18 10.08 35.19
N ALA A 9 4.95 10.60 35.18
CA ALA A 9 4.31 11.04 33.94
C ALA A 9 5.10 12.16 33.24
N ASP A 10 5.62 13.14 33.99
CA ASP A 10 6.46 14.22 33.42
C ASP A 10 7.78 13.67 32.86
N ALA A 11 8.45 12.76 33.58
CA ALA A 11 9.68 12.15 33.09
C ALA A 11 9.46 11.30 31.84
N LEU A 12 8.29 10.64 31.73
CA LEU A 12 7.91 9.90 30.52
C LEU A 12 7.63 10.86 29.36
N ILE A 13 6.98 12.01 29.60
CA ILE A 13 6.76 13.05 28.59
C ILE A 13 8.08 13.59 28.04
N ASP A 14 9.01 13.97 28.92
CA ASP A 14 10.32 14.46 28.49
C ASP A 14 11.06 13.42 27.64
N ARG A 15 10.98 12.16 28.06
CA ARG A 15 11.58 11.04 27.33
C ARG A 15 10.92 10.81 25.98
N ILE A 16 9.59 10.87 25.88
CA ILE A 16 8.86 10.78 24.60
C ILE A 16 9.40 11.82 23.61
N CYS A 17 9.49 13.08 24.05
CA CYS A 17 9.99 14.17 23.22
C CYS A 17 11.44 13.94 22.78
N ILE A 18 12.32 13.58 23.71
CA ILE A 18 13.75 13.38 23.43
C ILE A 18 13.95 12.20 22.49
N ASP A 19 13.43 11.03 22.86
CA ASP A 19 13.70 9.77 22.16
C ASP A 19 13.15 9.82 20.72
N ILE A 20 11.93 10.36 20.51
CA ILE A 20 11.36 10.48 19.16
C ILE A 20 12.17 11.46 18.30
N ARG A 21 12.52 12.65 18.82
CA ARG A 21 13.25 13.65 18.04
C ARG A 21 14.64 13.17 17.65
N GLN A 22 15.34 12.52 18.57
CA GLN A 22 16.67 11.94 18.31
C GLN A 22 16.64 10.88 17.19
N THR A 23 15.52 10.18 17.02
CA THR A 23 15.43 9.22 15.91
C THR A 23 15.52 9.89 14.54
N GLY A 24 15.11 11.16 14.42
CA GLY A 24 15.18 11.94 13.18
C GLY A 24 16.61 12.24 12.71
N ASP A 25 17.59 12.24 13.62
CA ASP A 25 18.99 12.61 13.34
C ASP A 25 19.76 11.53 12.57
N ALA A 26 19.20 10.31 12.46
CA ALA A 26 19.83 9.23 11.70
C ALA A 26 19.95 9.62 10.21
N PRO A 27 21.15 9.54 9.60
CA PRO A 27 21.38 9.99 8.22
C PRO A 27 20.78 9.02 7.20
N ASP A 28 20.79 7.72 7.50
CA ASP A 28 20.22 6.69 6.64
C ASP A 28 18.70 6.59 6.83
N VAL A 29 17.97 6.64 5.72
CA VAL A 29 16.50 6.67 5.73
C VAL A 29 15.93 5.38 6.33
N ALA A 30 16.47 4.21 5.98
CA ALA A 30 15.95 2.95 6.47
C ALA A 30 16.21 2.79 7.98
N ALA A 31 17.43 3.07 8.43
CA ALA A 31 17.82 3.04 9.83
C ALA A 31 17.02 4.04 10.68
N ARG A 32 16.75 5.24 10.16
CA ARG A 32 15.90 6.25 10.81
C ARG A 32 14.52 5.68 11.16
N HIS A 33 13.87 5.08 10.18
CA HIS A 33 12.53 4.53 10.34
C HIS A 33 12.52 3.32 11.28
N GLU A 34 13.51 2.43 11.16
CA GLU A 34 13.65 1.26 12.04
C GLU A 34 13.88 1.68 13.49
N HIS A 35 14.77 2.65 13.72
CA HIS A 35 15.04 3.16 15.05
C HIS A 35 13.82 3.85 15.66
N PHE A 36 13.13 4.70 14.88
CA PHE A 36 11.86 5.30 15.27
C PHE A 36 10.84 4.24 15.66
N TYR A 37 10.68 3.19 14.83
CA TYR A 37 9.73 2.11 15.09
C TYR A 37 9.99 1.38 16.41
N LEU A 38 11.26 1.09 16.73
CA LEU A 38 11.65 0.46 17.99
C LEU A 38 11.40 1.37 19.20
N VAL A 39 11.79 2.65 19.12
CA VAL A 39 11.51 3.65 20.16
C VAL A 39 10.02 3.76 20.42
N MET A 40 9.23 3.77 19.35
CA MET A 40 7.78 3.85 19.40
C MET A 40 7.12 2.66 20.10
N GLN A 41 7.60 1.44 19.86
CA GLN A 41 7.11 0.25 20.55
C GLN A 41 7.46 0.27 22.05
N ALA A 42 8.67 0.71 22.39
CA ALA A 42 9.11 0.84 23.78
C ALA A 42 8.24 1.88 24.53
N LEU A 43 8.08 3.08 23.96
CA LEU A 43 7.28 4.15 24.55
C LEU A 43 5.81 3.75 24.73
N ARG A 44 5.19 3.06 23.76
CA ARG A 44 3.82 2.52 23.93
C ARG A 44 3.71 1.59 25.11
N SER A 45 4.69 0.70 25.27
CA SER A 45 4.71 -0.27 26.37
C SER A 45 4.86 0.45 27.72
N GLU A 46 5.67 1.51 27.78
CA GLU A 46 5.84 2.34 28.98
C GLU A 46 4.58 3.16 29.32
N ILE A 47 3.90 3.73 28.32
CA ILE A 47 2.62 4.43 28.51
C ILE A 47 1.55 3.45 29.02
N LEU A 48 1.48 2.24 28.47
CA LEU A 48 0.57 1.21 28.95
C LEU A 48 0.90 0.79 30.41
N ALA A 49 2.18 0.67 30.74
CA ALA A 49 2.61 0.39 32.11
C ALA A 49 2.27 1.54 33.08
N LEU A 50 2.34 2.80 32.62
CA LEU A 50 1.88 3.96 33.39
C LEU A 50 0.35 3.91 33.60
N SER A 51 -0.41 3.66 32.54
CA SER A 51 -1.88 3.52 32.58
C SER A 51 -2.36 2.48 33.61
N ASN A 52 -1.60 1.41 33.82
CA ASN A 52 -2.01 0.35 34.75
C ASN A 52 -1.77 0.69 36.23
N ARG A 53 -1.00 1.74 36.54
CA ARG A 53 -0.59 2.08 37.90
C ARG A 53 -0.94 3.49 38.34
N GLU A 54 -1.10 4.40 37.40
CA GLU A 54 -1.39 5.81 37.67
C GLU A 54 -2.91 5.97 37.82
N PRO A 55 -3.42 6.33 39.02
CA PRO A 55 -4.84 6.56 39.22
C PRO A 55 -5.35 7.87 38.57
N ASP A 56 -4.47 8.81 38.23
CA ASP A 56 -4.86 10.03 37.54
C ASP A 56 -4.85 9.86 36.01
N ASP A 57 -6.04 9.63 35.44
CA ASP A 57 -6.25 9.52 34.00
C ASP A 57 -5.75 10.77 33.23
N ALA A 58 -5.78 11.96 33.83
CA ALA A 58 -5.34 13.18 33.16
C ALA A 58 -3.84 13.15 32.84
N CYS A 59 -3.04 12.55 33.72
CA CYS A 59 -1.61 12.35 33.51
C CYS A 59 -1.35 11.37 32.35
N VAL A 60 -2.08 10.25 32.31
CA VAL A 60 -1.97 9.24 31.25
C VAL A 60 -2.38 9.81 29.89
N VAL A 61 -3.51 10.54 29.84
CA VAL A 61 -4.00 11.20 28.63
C VAL A 61 -2.99 12.20 28.09
N ARG A 62 -2.32 12.96 28.98
CA ARG A 62 -1.28 13.90 28.57
C ARG A 62 -0.09 13.20 27.92
N CYS A 63 0.37 12.07 28.47
CA CYS A 63 1.42 11.25 27.86
C CYS A 63 1.01 10.75 26.46
N ILE A 64 -0.21 10.22 26.33
CA ILE A 64 -0.74 9.73 25.04
C ILE A 64 -0.80 10.86 24.02
N ARG A 65 -1.26 12.06 24.42
CA ARG A 65 -1.34 13.23 23.54
C ARG A 65 0.04 13.63 23.03
N VAL A 66 1.00 13.85 23.93
CA VAL A 66 2.37 14.24 23.53
C VAL A 66 2.99 13.18 22.62
N PHE A 67 2.81 11.91 22.95
CA PHE A 67 3.26 10.81 22.11
C PHE A 67 2.66 10.87 20.70
N HIS A 68 1.35 11.11 20.55
CA HIS A 68 0.74 11.27 19.22
C HIS A 68 1.22 12.53 18.47
N GLU A 69 1.44 13.64 19.18
CA GLU A 69 1.95 14.90 18.60
C GLU A 69 3.36 14.71 18.04
N GLU A 70 4.28 14.13 18.83
CA GLU A 70 5.66 13.87 18.39
C GLU A 70 5.71 12.85 17.24
N VAL A 71 4.83 11.84 17.25
CA VAL A 71 4.70 10.90 16.12
C VAL A 71 4.23 11.59 14.86
N ALA A 72 3.21 12.43 14.96
CA ALA A 72 2.68 13.16 13.82
C ALA A 72 3.76 14.10 13.24
N ALA A 73 4.50 14.80 14.11
CA ALA A 73 5.63 15.65 13.71
C ALA A 73 6.72 14.86 13.00
N PHE A 74 7.11 13.69 13.54
CA PHE A 74 8.09 12.82 12.90
C PHE A 74 7.62 12.37 11.51
N LYS A 75 6.37 11.90 11.40
CA LYS A 75 5.79 11.49 10.11
C LYS A 75 5.79 12.65 9.11
N GLN A 76 5.37 13.83 9.51
CA GLN A 76 5.32 14.99 8.64
C GLN A 76 6.72 15.39 8.13
N ALA A 77 7.75 15.24 8.96
CA ALA A 77 9.12 15.62 8.61
C ALA A 77 9.88 14.53 7.84
N HIS A 78 9.58 13.25 8.08
CA HIS A 78 10.44 12.14 7.66
C HIS A 78 9.74 11.05 6.85
N ALA A 79 8.42 11.07 6.71
CA ALA A 79 7.72 10.10 5.88
C ALA A 79 8.29 10.11 4.47
N ILE A 80 8.55 8.91 3.96
CA ILE A 80 9.06 8.77 2.62
C ILE A 80 7.87 9.00 1.67
N ALA A 81 7.95 10.01 0.82
CA ALA A 81 6.90 10.30 -0.16
C ALA A 81 6.71 9.12 -1.14
N ARG A 82 5.45 8.79 -1.43
CA ARG A 82 5.08 7.91 -2.55
C ARG A 82 5.38 8.64 -3.85
N LEU A 83 5.91 7.95 -4.85
CA LEU A 83 6.06 8.54 -6.18
C LEU A 83 4.68 8.73 -6.82
N PRO A 84 4.33 9.95 -7.29
CA PRO A 84 3.12 10.12 -8.06
C PRO A 84 3.25 9.32 -9.36
N TYR A 85 2.16 8.67 -9.77
CA TYR A 85 2.16 7.92 -11.01
C TYR A 85 2.51 8.83 -12.20
N SER A 86 3.39 8.31 -13.05
CA SER A 86 3.70 8.81 -14.39
C SER A 86 4.07 7.62 -15.28
N PRO A 87 3.94 7.70 -16.61
CA PRO A 87 4.31 6.62 -17.52
C PRO A 87 5.78 6.16 -17.41
N ALA A 88 6.66 7.02 -16.88
CA ALA A 88 8.06 6.70 -16.62
C ALA A 88 8.24 5.74 -15.42
N VAL A 89 7.28 5.67 -14.50
CA VAL A 89 7.30 4.71 -13.39
C VAL A 89 7.11 3.28 -13.90
N ASP A 90 6.25 3.09 -14.91
CA ASP A 90 5.97 1.76 -15.49
C ASP A 90 7.17 1.15 -16.23
N GLN A 91 8.12 1.99 -16.63
CA GLN A 91 9.36 1.57 -17.29
C GLN A 91 10.41 1.06 -16.28
N ARG A 92 10.27 1.40 -15.00
CA ARG A 92 11.20 0.98 -13.95
C ARG A 92 10.94 -0.46 -13.54
N TYR A 93 11.94 -1.08 -12.93
CA TYR A 93 11.71 -2.34 -12.23
C TYR A 93 10.57 -2.16 -11.21
N PRO A 94 9.58 -3.08 -11.11
CA PRO A 94 8.35 -2.82 -10.36
C PRO A 94 8.53 -2.57 -8.87
N PHE A 95 9.65 -3.01 -8.28
CA PHE A 95 9.89 -2.88 -6.85
C PHE A 95 11.11 -2.02 -6.58
N ARG A 96 10.98 -1.09 -5.64
CA ARG A 96 12.09 -0.30 -5.12
C ARG A 96 12.12 -0.29 -3.58
N ASP A 97 13.28 0.01 -3.01
CA ASP A 97 13.42 0.24 -1.58
C ASP A 97 13.10 1.69 -1.18
N ALA A 98 13.30 2.00 0.11
CA ALA A 98 13.12 3.32 0.70
C ALA A 98 13.99 4.42 0.04
N THR A 99 15.16 4.05 -0.46
CA THR A 99 16.13 4.97 -1.10
C THR A 99 15.92 5.08 -2.62
N GLY A 100 15.00 4.30 -3.18
CA GLY A 100 14.66 4.32 -4.60
C GLY A 100 15.43 3.31 -5.44
N ASN A 101 16.25 2.44 -4.83
CA ASN A 101 16.97 1.40 -5.56
C ASN A 101 16.04 0.24 -5.93
N PRO A 102 16.20 -0.37 -7.12
CA PRO A 102 15.39 -1.50 -7.53
C PRO A 102 15.66 -2.75 -6.65
N VAL A 103 14.58 -3.44 -6.26
CA VAL A 103 14.64 -4.69 -5.49
C VAL A 103 14.29 -5.86 -6.40
N TYR A 104 15.32 -6.49 -6.96
CA TYR A 104 15.16 -7.55 -7.94
C TYR A 104 14.68 -8.87 -7.33
N LEU A 105 13.75 -9.53 -8.02
CA LEU A 105 13.37 -10.90 -7.74
C LEU A 105 14.37 -11.89 -8.34
N ALA A 106 14.61 -12.99 -7.62
CA ALA A 106 15.38 -14.14 -8.07
C ALA A 106 14.47 -15.29 -8.48
N THR A 107 13.38 -15.51 -7.74
CA THR A 107 12.43 -16.60 -8.03
C THR A 107 10.99 -16.12 -7.88
N LEU A 108 10.10 -16.80 -8.60
CA LEU A 108 8.66 -16.65 -8.53
C LEU A 108 8.03 -18.06 -8.52
N ALA A 109 7.04 -18.27 -7.67
CA ALA A 109 6.29 -19.53 -7.66
C ALA A 109 5.66 -19.76 -9.04
N PRO A 110 5.60 -21.02 -9.53
CA PRO A 110 5.14 -21.30 -10.89
C PRO A 110 3.65 -20.99 -11.10
N THR A 111 2.89 -20.90 -10.01
CA THR A 111 1.48 -20.55 -10.03
C THR A 111 1.15 -19.53 -8.95
N GLY A 112 0.26 -18.60 -9.29
CA GLY A 112 -0.32 -17.63 -8.38
C GLY A 112 -1.82 -17.81 -8.28
N ARG A 113 -2.40 -17.44 -7.14
CA ARG A 113 -3.84 -17.61 -6.87
C ARG A 113 -4.46 -16.31 -6.39
N PRO A 114 -5.67 -15.98 -6.81
CA PRO A 114 -6.42 -14.90 -6.20
C PRO A 114 -6.75 -15.27 -4.75
N ALA A 115 -6.98 -14.26 -3.91
CA ALA A 115 -7.30 -14.50 -2.50
C ALA A 115 -8.68 -15.17 -2.28
N GLN A 116 -9.54 -15.20 -3.32
CA GLN A 116 -10.80 -15.94 -3.34
C GLN A 116 -10.99 -16.56 -4.72
N GLY A 117 -11.65 -17.73 -4.76
CA GLY A 117 -11.90 -18.47 -5.99
C GLY A 117 -10.87 -19.57 -6.27
N ALA A 118 -11.19 -20.41 -7.24
CA ALA A 118 -10.38 -21.58 -7.61
C ALA A 118 -9.44 -21.34 -8.80
N ARG A 119 -9.43 -20.13 -9.38
CA ARG A 119 -8.57 -19.79 -10.52
C ARG A 119 -7.09 -19.86 -10.11
N SER A 120 -6.26 -20.25 -11.05
CA SER A 120 -4.81 -20.31 -10.89
C SER A 120 -4.18 -19.74 -12.15
N TYR A 121 -3.15 -18.92 -11.97
CA TYR A 121 -2.45 -18.24 -13.04
C TYR A 121 -1.01 -18.71 -13.13
N ALA A 122 -0.53 -18.96 -14.35
CA ALA A 122 0.87 -19.32 -14.58
C ALA A 122 1.78 -18.10 -14.37
N ALA A 123 3.02 -18.35 -13.97
CA ALA A 123 4.04 -17.32 -13.81
C ALA A 123 4.61 -16.81 -15.14
N ASP A 124 4.57 -17.61 -16.22
CA ASP A 124 5.19 -17.26 -17.51
C ASP A 124 4.76 -15.89 -18.06
N PRO A 125 3.46 -15.52 -18.04
CA PRO A 125 3.03 -14.19 -18.49
C PRO A 125 3.42 -13.03 -17.56
N VAL A 126 3.91 -13.32 -16.35
CA VAL A 126 4.30 -12.31 -15.33
C VAL A 126 5.77 -11.93 -15.48
N TRP A 127 6.63 -12.88 -15.85
CA TRP A 127 8.07 -12.68 -15.97
C TRP A 127 8.51 -11.50 -16.84
N PRO A 128 7.86 -11.16 -17.98
CA PRO A 128 8.27 -10.01 -18.79
C PRO A 128 8.25 -8.67 -18.03
N TYR A 129 7.36 -8.53 -17.03
CA TYR A 129 7.30 -7.34 -16.18
C TYR A 129 8.43 -7.30 -15.14
N LEU A 130 9.00 -8.46 -14.81
CA LEU A 130 9.98 -8.71 -13.74
C LEU A 130 11.39 -9.02 -14.26
N ASP A 131 11.61 -8.97 -15.57
CA ASP A 131 12.92 -9.22 -16.18
C ASP A 131 13.89 -8.10 -15.80
N ALA A 132 14.88 -8.37 -14.94
CA ALA A 132 15.81 -7.35 -14.47
C ALA A 132 16.72 -6.78 -15.58
N ASP A 133 16.92 -7.53 -16.66
CA ASP A 133 17.88 -7.20 -17.72
C ASP A 133 17.18 -6.53 -18.92
N ALA A 134 15.84 -6.55 -18.95
CA ALA A 134 15.05 -5.83 -19.94
C ALA A 134 15.25 -4.32 -19.85
N ALA A 135 15.46 -3.69 -21.01
CA ALA A 135 15.51 -2.24 -21.15
C ALA A 135 14.22 -1.59 -20.62
N PRO A 136 14.29 -0.41 -19.98
CA PRO A 136 13.12 0.26 -19.40
C PRO A 136 11.94 0.44 -20.39
N GLU A 137 12.24 0.74 -21.64
CA GLU A 137 11.24 0.95 -22.70
C GLU A 137 10.51 -0.35 -23.04
N VAL A 138 11.22 -1.49 -23.05
CA VAL A 138 10.64 -2.82 -23.29
C VAL A 138 9.68 -3.17 -22.16
N ARG A 139 10.08 -2.92 -20.92
CA ARG A 139 9.22 -3.14 -19.74
C ARG A 139 7.98 -2.26 -19.78
N GLY A 140 8.16 -0.96 -20.04
CA GLY A 140 7.05 -0.01 -20.17
C GLY A 140 6.10 -0.41 -21.29
N ALA A 141 6.60 -0.93 -22.42
CA ALA A 141 5.76 -1.39 -23.52
C ALA A 141 4.84 -2.56 -23.12
N HIS A 142 5.19 -3.39 -22.13
CA HIS A 142 4.27 -4.40 -21.62
C HIS A 142 3.04 -3.79 -20.95
N TYR A 143 3.17 -2.66 -20.24
CA TYR A 143 2.03 -1.92 -19.72
C TYR A 143 1.34 -1.12 -20.83
N HIS A 144 2.07 -0.22 -21.49
CA HIS A 144 1.52 0.78 -22.41
C HIS A 144 0.92 0.18 -23.70
N GLY A 145 1.35 -1.02 -24.09
CA GLY A 145 0.75 -1.76 -25.20
C GLY A 145 -0.62 -2.36 -24.91
N ARG A 146 -1.10 -2.29 -23.66
CA ARG A 146 -2.38 -2.86 -23.21
C ARG A 146 -3.22 -1.89 -22.41
N LEU A 147 -2.56 -1.03 -21.64
CA LEU A 147 -3.16 -0.16 -20.65
C LEU A 147 -2.70 1.26 -20.91
N HIS A 148 -3.57 2.22 -20.66
CA HIS A 148 -3.17 3.60 -20.47
C HIS A 148 -3.88 4.19 -19.27
N CYS A 149 -3.23 5.13 -18.59
CA CYS A 149 -3.83 5.89 -17.51
C CYS A 149 -4.21 7.27 -18.01
N ARG A 150 -5.43 7.71 -17.73
CA ARG A 150 -5.88 9.07 -18.01
C ARG A 150 -6.80 9.56 -16.90
N THR A 151 -7.05 10.87 -16.91
CA THR A 151 -8.07 11.46 -16.06
C THR A 151 -9.46 10.97 -16.49
N MET A 152 -10.29 10.64 -15.50
CA MET A 152 -11.67 10.24 -15.70
C MET A 152 -12.55 11.46 -15.93
N THR A 153 -13.54 11.26 -16.79
CA THR A 153 -14.57 12.21 -17.18
C THR A 153 -15.95 11.67 -16.77
N PRO A 154 -17.01 12.48 -16.79
CA PRO A 154 -18.35 11.98 -16.48
C PRO A 154 -18.82 10.82 -17.38
N ALA A 155 -18.29 10.72 -18.61
CA ALA A 155 -18.61 9.64 -19.54
C ALA A 155 -17.99 8.29 -19.16
N ASP A 156 -17.02 8.29 -18.24
CA ASP A 156 -16.31 7.08 -17.80
C ASP A 156 -16.95 6.42 -16.57
N LEU A 157 -17.92 7.09 -15.94
CA LEU A 157 -18.52 6.59 -14.71
C LEU A 157 -19.38 5.37 -15.00
N CYS A 158 -19.16 4.29 -14.24
CA CYS A 158 -20.04 3.12 -14.27
C CYS A 158 -21.35 3.38 -13.53
N ASP A 159 -21.32 4.27 -12.54
CA ASP A 159 -22.48 4.70 -11.77
C ASP A 159 -22.45 6.23 -11.57
N PRO A 160 -23.56 6.96 -11.77
CA PRO A 160 -23.60 8.41 -11.58
C PRO A 160 -23.14 8.91 -10.20
N ARG A 161 -23.23 8.06 -9.17
CA ARG A 161 -22.81 8.36 -7.79
C ARG A 161 -21.29 8.38 -7.62
N GLU A 162 -20.54 7.87 -8.61
CA GLU A 162 -19.07 7.89 -8.64
C GLU A 162 -18.49 9.26 -9.04
N GLY A 163 -19.26 10.34 -8.90
CA GLY A 163 -18.84 11.69 -9.32
C GLY A 163 -17.49 12.15 -8.73
N ALA A 164 -17.09 11.62 -7.57
CA ALA A 164 -15.78 11.88 -6.97
C ALA A 164 -14.60 11.35 -7.79
N LEU A 165 -14.82 10.41 -8.73
CA LEU A 165 -13.78 9.93 -9.64
C LEU A 165 -13.49 10.90 -10.79
N VAL A 166 -14.40 11.84 -11.08
CA VAL A 166 -14.17 12.83 -12.16
C VAL A 166 -12.99 13.73 -11.78
N GLY A 167 -11.97 13.79 -12.64
CA GLY A 167 -10.72 14.49 -12.33
C GLY A 167 -9.62 13.60 -11.74
N GLU A 168 -10.00 12.45 -11.17
CA GLU A 168 -9.08 11.42 -10.70
C GLU A 168 -8.61 10.53 -11.86
N ARG A 169 -7.69 9.61 -11.59
CA ARG A 169 -7.12 8.70 -12.58
C ARG A 169 -7.94 7.42 -12.72
N GLY A 170 -8.01 6.92 -13.94
CA GLY A 170 -8.49 5.57 -14.26
C GLY A 170 -7.53 4.87 -15.22
N VAL A 171 -7.59 3.54 -15.22
CA VAL A 171 -6.81 2.68 -16.12
C VAL A 171 -7.75 2.13 -17.17
N PHE A 172 -7.39 2.24 -18.43
CA PHE A 172 -8.26 1.80 -19.53
C PHE A 172 -7.47 0.94 -20.52
N ALA A 173 -8.17 0.05 -21.19
CA ALA A 173 -7.58 -0.84 -22.18
C ALA A 173 -7.27 -0.07 -23.48
N THR A 174 -6.05 -0.18 -24.00
CA THR A 174 -5.67 0.41 -25.29
C THR A 174 -6.11 -0.43 -26.48
N ARG A 175 -6.41 -1.70 -26.24
CA ARG A 175 -6.92 -2.68 -27.20
C ARG A 175 -7.82 -3.68 -26.49
N GLY A 176 -8.45 -4.58 -27.26
CA GLY A 176 -9.11 -5.74 -26.67
C GLY A 176 -8.13 -6.59 -25.84
N ILE A 177 -8.51 -6.96 -24.62
CA ILE A 177 -7.75 -7.81 -23.70
C ILE A 177 -8.51 -9.11 -23.50
N ALA A 178 -7.83 -10.24 -23.69
CA ALA A 178 -8.47 -11.54 -23.53
C ALA A 178 -8.65 -11.91 -22.05
N ARG A 179 -9.72 -12.64 -21.73
CA ARG A 179 -9.87 -13.28 -20.42
C ARG A 179 -8.62 -14.10 -20.06
N GLY A 180 -8.10 -13.89 -18.86
CA GLY A 180 -6.91 -14.55 -18.36
C GLY A 180 -5.58 -13.93 -18.80
N GLU A 181 -5.61 -12.85 -19.60
CA GLU A 181 -4.39 -12.13 -20.00
C GLU A 181 -3.78 -11.39 -18.79
N CYS A 182 -2.45 -11.46 -18.68
CA CYS A 182 -1.68 -10.75 -17.65
C CYS A 182 -1.59 -9.25 -17.96
N LEU A 183 -2.02 -8.44 -17.00
CA LEU A 183 -2.05 -6.98 -17.06
C LEU A 183 -0.79 -6.34 -16.45
N GLY A 184 -0.02 -7.12 -15.69
CA GLY A 184 1.26 -6.71 -15.11
C GLY A 184 1.36 -6.95 -13.60
N VAL A 185 2.37 -6.34 -12.97
CA VAL A 185 2.69 -6.51 -11.55
C VAL A 185 2.39 -5.24 -10.78
N TYR A 186 1.70 -5.34 -9.64
CA TYR A 186 1.46 -4.19 -8.77
C TYR A 186 2.77 -3.71 -8.17
N GLY A 187 3.28 -2.59 -8.69
CA GLY A 187 4.62 -2.11 -8.44
C GLY A 187 4.63 -0.84 -7.60
N GLY A 188 5.72 -0.65 -6.87
CA GLY A 188 6.02 0.54 -6.11
C GLY A 188 7.07 0.30 -5.03
N ARG A 189 7.00 1.07 -3.95
CA ARG A 189 7.97 0.98 -2.86
C ARG A 189 7.64 -0.18 -1.94
N LEU A 190 8.59 -1.10 -1.77
CA LEU A 190 8.52 -2.12 -0.73
C LEU A 190 8.76 -1.49 0.64
N MET A 191 7.84 -1.76 1.56
CA MET A 191 7.84 -1.25 2.93
C MET A 191 8.06 -2.39 3.92
N THR A 192 8.92 -2.10 4.90
CA THR A 192 9.02 -2.81 6.19
C THR A 192 7.89 -2.34 7.11
N PRO A 193 7.63 -3.03 8.24
CA PRO A 193 6.70 -2.53 9.25
C PRO A 193 7.03 -1.10 9.72
N ALA A 194 8.32 -0.79 9.87
CA ALA A 194 8.79 0.54 10.27
C ALA A 194 8.44 1.64 9.26
N THR A 195 8.67 1.40 7.96
CA THR A 195 8.35 2.38 6.91
C THR A 195 6.85 2.46 6.62
N TYR A 196 6.11 1.35 6.76
CA TYR A 196 4.65 1.36 6.72
C TYR A 196 4.05 2.17 7.88
N TYR A 197 4.60 2.04 9.08
CA TYR A 197 4.11 2.76 10.26
C TYR A 197 4.16 4.29 10.09
N THR A 198 5.14 4.79 9.33
CA THR A 198 5.31 6.22 9.01
C THR A 198 4.56 6.68 7.76
N CYS A 199 3.86 5.77 7.08
CA CYS A 199 3.09 6.10 5.90
C CYS A 199 2.02 7.16 6.25
N LEU A 200 1.92 8.20 5.40
CA LEU A 200 0.95 9.28 5.57
C LEU A 200 -0.43 8.91 5.01
N ASP A 201 -0.45 8.11 3.94
CA ASP A 201 -1.65 7.68 3.25
C ASP A 201 -1.49 6.23 2.78
N ASP A 202 -2.39 5.36 3.23
CA ASP A 202 -2.37 3.92 2.95
C ASP A 202 -3.26 3.50 1.79
N ALA A 203 -3.86 4.44 1.05
CA ALA A 203 -4.82 4.16 -0.02
C ALA A 203 -4.27 3.24 -1.13
N PHE A 204 -2.95 3.27 -1.36
CA PHE A 204 -2.28 2.47 -2.40
C PHE A 204 -1.48 1.29 -1.83
N VAL A 205 -1.68 0.94 -0.54
CA VAL A 205 -0.84 -0.06 0.12
C VAL A 205 -1.45 -1.45 0.02
N LEU A 206 -0.67 -2.41 -0.49
CA LEU A 206 -1.02 -3.83 -0.50
C LEU A 206 -0.01 -4.66 0.30
N SER A 207 -0.49 -5.57 1.15
CA SER A 207 0.37 -6.46 1.94
C SER A 207 1.13 -7.44 1.05
N THR A 208 2.45 -7.47 1.12
CA THR A 208 3.34 -8.45 0.48
C THR A 208 3.86 -9.49 1.46
N THR A 209 3.15 -9.69 2.56
CA THR A 209 3.54 -10.59 3.65
C THR A 209 3.68 -12.03 3.15
N ALA A 210 4.82 -12.65 3.46
CA ALA A 210 5.12 -14.04 3.11
C ALA A 210 5.70 -14.76 4.33
N ASP A 211 5.20 -15.95 4.63
CA ASP A 211 5.66 -16.81 5.74
C ASP A 211 5.76 -16.09 7.10
N GLY A 212 4.79 -15.22 7.40
CA GLY A 212 4.75 -14.43 8.63
C GLY A 212 5.70 -13.24 8.66
N ILE A 213 6.48 -13.00 7.61
CA ILE A 213 7.33 -11.81 7.47
C ILE A 213 6.49 -10.67 6.91
N GLU A 214 6.08 -9.77 7.80
CA GLU A 214 5.29 -8.61 7.45
C GLU A 214 6.02 -7.70 6.46
N SER A 215 5.37 -7.41 5.35
CA SER A 215 5.80 -6.38 4.42
C SER A 215 4.64 -5.90 3.57
N SER A 216 4.82 -4.74 2.97
CA SER A 216 3.81 -4.15 2.08
C SER A 216 4.47 -3.53 0.85
N VAL A 217 3.67 -3.23 -0.17
CA VAL A 217 4.05 -2.39 -1.30
C VAL A 217 3.13 -1.18 -1.34
N ASP A 218 3.71 0.00 -1.46
CA ASP A 218 3.01 1.26 -1.68
C ASP A 218 2.96 1.53 -3.18
N GLY A 219 1.78 1.44 -3.80
CA GLY A 219 1.59 1.37 -5.24
C GLY A 219 1.87 2.66 -5.99
N GLU A 220 2.72 2.58 -7.02
CA GLU A 220 3.20 3.75 -7.77
C GLU A 220 2.98 3.62 -9.28
N ASN A 221 2.86 2.40 -9.79
CA ASN A 221 2.72 2.14 -11.23
C ASN A 221 1.25 2.19 -11.69
N ILE A 222 1.02 2.00 -12.99
CA ILE A 222 -0.30 2.12 -13.61
C ILE A 222 -1.38 1.29 -12.92
N LEU A 223 -1.05 0.09 -12.42
CA LEU A 223 -2.01 -0.80 -11.75
C LEU A 223 -2.50 -0.26 -10.40
N ALA A 224 -1.76 0.65 -9.78
CA ALA A 224 -2.21 1.36 -8.58
C ALA A 224 -3.32 2.36 -8.87
N MET A 225 -3.52 2.75 -10.13
CA MET A 225 -4.54 3.72 -10.56
C MET A 225 -5.87 3.05 -10.97
N ALA A 226 -5.96 1.71 -10.94
CA ALA A 226 -7.17 0.99 -11.31
C ALA A 226 -8.19 1.08 -10.18
N ASN A 227 -9.39 1.57 -10.50
CA ASN A 227 -10.44 1.88 -9.53
C ASN A 227 -11.19 0.64 -9.05
N THR A 228 -12.03 0.85 -8.03
CA THR A 228 -12.99 -0.13 -7.56
C THR A 228 -14.43 0.32 -7.84
N VAL A 229 -15.39 -0.56 -7.55
CA VAL A 229 -16.82 -0.32 -7.68
C VAL A 229 -17.42 -0.46 -6.30
N PHE A 230 -18.35 0.44 -5.94
CA PHE A 230 -19.09 0.36 -4.68
C PHE A 230 -20.52 -0.09 -4.89
N ALA A 231 -21.06 -0.79 -3.89
CA ALA A 231 -22.49 -0.94 -3.71
C ALA A 231 -23.01 0.23 -2.86
N TYR A 232 -24.22 0.69 -3.18
CA TYR A 232 -24.79 1.90 -2.61
C TYR A 232 -26.18 1.64 -2.02
N GLU A 233 -26.46 2.27 -0.88
CA GLU A 233 -27.82 2.45 -0.34
C GLU A 233 -28.19 3.92 -0.48
N GLY A 234 -29.06 4.24 -1.45
CA GLY A 234 -29.27 5.62 -1.89
C GLY A 234 -27.98 6.21 -2.46
N GLU A 235 -27.54 7.35 -1.92
CA GLU A 235 -26.29 8.04 -2.31
C GLU A 235 -25.06 7.57 -1.52
N ARG A 236 -25.22 6.64 -0.57
CA ARG A 236 -24.14 6.26 0.37
C ARG A 236 -23.49 4.96 -0.05
N ALA A 237 -22.16 4.96 -0.21
CA ALA A 237 -21.40 3.72 -0.41
C ALA A 237 -21.41 2.88 0.87
N VAL A 238 -21.81 1.60 0.78
CA VAL A 238 -21.98 0.72 1.94
C VAL A 238 -21.01 -0.47 1.97
N SER A 239 -20.53 -0.88 0.80
CA SER A 239 -19.53 -1.93 0.60
C SER A 239 -18.90 -1.79 -0.78
N GLN A 240 -17.90 -2.63 -1.06
CA GLN A 240 -17.56 -2.91 -2.46
C GLN A 240 -18.68 -3.72 -3.10
N ALA A 241 -18.89 -3.52 -4.40
CA ALA A 241 -19.87 -4.27 -5.17
C ALA A 241 -19.48 -5.76 -5.24
N ASP A 242 -20.45 -6.62 -5.52
CA ASP A 242 -20.20 -8.05 -5.75
C ASP A 242 -19.76 -8.33 -7.21
N ASP A 243 -20.06 -7.41 -8.13
CA ASP A 243 -19.79 -7.48 -9.57
C ASP A 243 -19.24 -6.15 -10.13
N GLY A 244 -19.10 -6.06 -11.45
CA GLY A 244 -18.56 -4.88 -12.15
C GLY A 244 -17.03 -4.82 -12.21
N TYR A 245 -16.34 -5.89 -11.80
CA TYR A 245 -14.89 -6.01 -11.90
C TYR A 245 -14.49 -6.85 -13.11
N ASN A 246 -13.48 -6.39 -13.83
CA ASN A 246 -12.96 -7.07 -15.03
C ASN A 246 -11.50 -7.50 -14.89
N MET A 247 -10.85 -7.20 -13.75
CA MET A 247 -9.54 -7.72 -13.39
C MET A 247 -9.47 -8.18 -11.93
N GLU A 248 -8.52 -9.06 -11.64
CA GLU A 248 -8.22 -9.49 -10.27
C GLU A 248 -6.72 -9.66 -10.04
N ALA A 249 -6.31 -9.61 -8.77
CA ALA A 249 -4.93 -9.85 -8.36
C ALA A 249 -4.72 -11.33 -7.99
N ALA A 250 -3.72 -11.95 -8.60
CA ALA A 250 -3.18 -13.24 -8.19
C ALA A 250 -1.89 -13.06 -7.40
N VAL A 251 -1.78 -13.76 -6.27
CA VAL A 251 -0.63 -13.71 -5.36
C VAL A 251 0.38 -14.78 -5.75
N PHE A 252 1.63 -14.37 -5.93
CA PHE A 252 2.76 -15.24 -6.20
C PHE A 252 3.80 -15.12 -5.08
N GLN A 253 4.25 -16.26 -4.55
CA GLN A 253 5.39 -16.27 -3.63
C GLN A 253 6.67 -16.01 -4.41
N ALA A 254 7.51 -15.12 -3.91
CA ALA A 254 8.74 -14.70 -4.55
C ALA A 254 9.88 -14.60 -3.54
N THR A 255 11.10 -14.73 -4.03
CA THR A 255 12.32 -14.44 -3.26
C THR A 255 13.14 -13.40 -4.02
N THR A 256 13.62 -12.38 -3.33
CA THR A 256 14.52 -11.36 -3.90
C THR A 256 15.93 -11.92 -4.10
N ARG A 257 16.76 -11.25 -4.90
CA ARG A 257 18.19 -11.59 -5.05
C ARG A 257 18.98 -11.51 -3.73
N CYS A 258 18.51 -10.75 -2.75
CA CYS A 258 19.08 -10.70 -1.40
C CYS A 258 18.43 -11.69 -0.41
N GLY A 259 17.59 -12.62 -0.87
CA GLY A 259 17.02 -13.69 -0.04
C GLY A 259 15.76 -13.33 0.74
N ARG A 260 15.22 -12.11 0.57
CA ARG A 260 13.97 -11.69 1.23
C ARG A 260 12.77 -12.36 0.54
N ARG A 261 11.85 -12.92 1.32
CA ARG A 261 10.62 -13.54 0.81
C ARG A 261 9.48 -12.51 0.76
N LEU A 262 8.68 -12.58 -0.29
CA LEU A 262 7.59 -11.63 -0.59
C LEU A 262 6.42 -12.36 -1.25
N ALA A 263 5.20 -11.89 -0.99
CA ALA A 263 4.00 -12.30 -1.72
C ALA A 263 3.57 -11.17 -2.67
N ILE A 264 4.02 -11.22 -3.93
CA ILE A 264 3.73 -10.17 -4.91
C ILE A 264 2.36 -10.39 -5.56
N ARG A 265 1.76 -9.31 -6.09
CA ARG A 265 0.51 -9.39 -6.86
C ARG A 265 0.77 -9.10 -8.33
N ALA A 266 0.35 -10.03 -9.18
CA ALA A 266 0.19 -9.79 -10.61
C ALA A 266 -1.31 -9.76 -10.94
N PHE A 267 -1.69 -8.88 -11.84
CA PHE A 267 -3.08 -8.67 -12.22
C PHE A 267 -3.40 -9.38 -13.53
N PHE A 268 -4.61 -9.93 -13.60
CA PHE A 268 -5.13 -10.65 -14.75
C PHE A 268 -6.54 -10.20 -15.06
N ALA A 269 -6.89 -10.16 -16.34
CA ALA A 269 -8.27 -9.97 -16.76
C ALA A 269 -9.12 -11.20 -16.40
N ILE A 270 -10.30 -11.01 -15.81
CA ILE A 270 -11.22 -12.12 -15.48
C ILE A 270 -12.32 -12.32 -16.51
N GLU A 271 -12.41 -11.40 -17.47
CA GLU A 271 -13.26 -11.44 -18.65
C GLU A 271 -12.56 -10.78 -19.84
N THR A 272 -13.20 -10.80 -21.00
CA THR A 272 -12.69 -10.07 -22.17
C THR A 272 -13.04 -8.59 -22.01
N VAL A 273 -12.05 -7.72 -22.12
CA VAL A 273 -12.20 -6.26 -21.97
C VAL A 273 -12.08 -5.61 -23.35
N GLN A 274 -12.97 -4.70 -23.73
CA GLN A 274 -12.90 -4.01 -25.02
C GLN A 274 -11.91 -2.84 -24.97
N ALA A 275 -11.44 -2.42 -26.14
CA ALA A 275 -10.62 -1.22 -26.24
C ALA A 275 -11.41 0.00 -25.74
N GLY A 276 -10.80 0.80 -24.88
CA GLY A 276 -11.41 1.99 -24.26
C GLY A 276 -12.12 1.72 -22.93
N ASP A 277 -12.42 0.47 -22.58
CA ASP A 277 -13.08 0.14 -21.31
C ASP A 277 -12.15 0.38 -20.13
N GLU A 278 -12.70 0.84 -19.01
CA GLU A 278 -11.97 0.99 -17.74
C GLU A 278 -11.71 -0.37 -17.10
N LEU A 279 -10.53 -0.54 -16.53
CA LEU A 279 -10.15 -1.69 -15.74
C LEU A 279 -10.46 -1.42 -14.26
N ARG A 280 -11.23 -2.32 -13.65
CA ARG A 280 -11.65 -2.21 -12.24
C ARG A 280 -11.44 -3.51 -11.48
N TRP A 281 -11.03 -3.38 -10.23
CA TRP A 281 -10.79 -4.52 -9.34
C TRP A 281 -11.37 -4.33 -7.95
N ASN A 282 -11.67 -5.45 -7.31
CA ASN A 282 -12.17 -5.47 -5.95
C ASN A 282 -10.98 -5.38 -4.97
N TYR A 283 -10.85 -4.26 -4.26
CA TYR A 283 -9.78 -4.05 -3.27
C TYR A 283 -9.95 -4.90 -2.00
N ARG A 284 -11.14 -5.48 -1.80
CA ARG A 284 -11.53 -6.31 -0.66
C ARG A 284 -11.49 -5.59 0.68
N TYR A 285 -11.85 -4.32 0.66
CA TYR A 285 -12.11 -3.54 1.85
C TYR A 285 -13.33 -4.07 2.59
N ALA A 286 -13.20 -4.16 3.91
CA ALA A 286 -14.33 -4.50 4.76
C ALA A 286 -15.44 -3.45 4.60
N PRO A 287 -16.73 -3.84 4.61
CA PRO A 287 -17.84 -2.89 4.50
C PRO A 287 -17.79 -1.75 5.54
N ALA A 288 -17.27 -2.02 6.74
CA ALA A 288 -17.07 -1.00 7.77
C ALA A 288 -16.09 0.10 7.32
N LEU A 289 -15.01 -0.27 6.64
CA LEU A 289 -14.04 0.69 6.08
C LEU A 289 -14.67 1.54 4.98
N ILE A 290 -15.47 0.92 4.11
CA ILE A 290 -16.19 1.64 3.04
C ILE A 290 -17.14 2.68 3.64
N ARG A 291 -17.96 2.27 4.62
CA ARG A 291 -18.88 3.21 5.29
C ARG A 291 -18.15 4.35 5.98
N GLN A 292 -17.00 4.07 6.62
CA GLN A 292 -16.21 5.09 7.30
C GLN A 292 -15.57 6.09 6.33
N ARG A 293 -14.99 5.63 5.22
CA ARG A 293 -14.22 6.48 4.29
C ARG A 293 -15.08 7.11 3.18
N PHE A 294 -16.13 6.41 2.74
CA PHE A 294 -16.92 6.76 1.54
C PHE A 294 -18.42 6.81 1.79
N GLY A 295 -18.90 6.41 2.97
CA GLY A 295 -20.33 6.36 3.31
C GLY A 295 -20.99 7.72 3.59
N GLY A 296 -20.31 8.84 3.32
CA GLY A 296 -20.90 10.18 3.43
C GLY A 296 -21.41 10.53 4.84
N LEU A 297 -20.58 10.37 5.87
CA LEU A 297 -20.81 11.14 7.09
C LEU A 297 -20.34 12.56 6.83
N SER A 298 -21.27 13.49 6.60
CA SER A 298 -21.00 14.88 6.94
C SER A 298 -20.55 14.94 8.41
N ALA A 299 -19.60 15.84 8.67
CA ALA A 299 -19.00 16.14 9.97
C ALA A 299 -19.99 16.11 11.15
#